data_AF-A0A8B6Y779-F1
#
_entry.id   AF-A0A8B6Y779-F1
#
_cell.length_a   1.000
_cell.length_b   1.000
_cell.length_c   1.000
_cell.angle_alpha   90.00
_cell.angle_beta   90.00
_cell.angle_gamma   90.00
#
_symmetry.space_group_name_H-M   'P 1'
#
loop_
_entity.id
_entity.type
_entity.pdbx_description
1 polymer ?
#
loop_
_entity_poly.entity_id
_entity_poly.type
_entity_poly.pdbx_seq_one_letter_code
_entity_poly.pdbx_strand_id
1 'polypeptide(L)'
;MPGNTGYYTNDKEKCPENVRFVGKEKIPKKILVWIALSERGMSKPLFRSSTSAAIKSEIYIKECLEERLLPFIDKYHDDLNYIVWPDLASAHRAKEAISWMNEMINFVPVDMNPPNVPKARPIEDFWGVLAQNMYGGGWEAKNEQQLIRRIEACLKKIDLTFLQSLMKDVTASINLFIVKSNVTASMKRKQYEDFIHLCQSTDKNSTRKRPLVSGTRRYHSLPNCYETSTLQLQTLCEALENLCQGTYISSIIRDNNFQACSFFNSSLSTFIDNDIAEPFSKKDDRLIIITLFDNLQNMIDLSCLSTEQKAFVELHLIVDIEEAKNIEVNTVKQSKSILWYQERCKQLTASNFGTVMKRWKKIYPTSILKKCLQTKNIKVGETCMQGKVNEDIAIKLYESITKSSVTQCGFFINPKCPWLGCSPDGVVSAEKVLEVKCPSSKKHLTIEEACQDKNFYLKFNDGAPKLKINHPYYYQCQGIMALTETKTIDVIS
;
A
#
# COMPACT_ATOMS: atom_id res chain seq x y z
N MET A 1 47.24 6.30 -34.71
CA MET A 1 46.35 5.17 -35.05
C MET A 1 46.74 4.01 -34.14
N PRO A 2 45.79 3.30 -33.50
CA PRO A 2 46.14 2.08 -32.78
C PRO A 2 46.71 1.10 -33.80
N GLY A 3 47.95 0.67 -33.61
CA GLY A 3 48.63 -0.25 -34.52
C GLY A 3 47.84 -1.55 -34.64
N ASN A 4 47.63 -1.99 -35.87
CA ASN A 4 46.89 -3.21 -36.16
C ASN A 4 47.75 -4.41 -35.71
N THR A 5 47.54 -4.89 -34.48
CA THR A 5 48.21 -6.08 -33.91
C THR A 5 47.59 -7.38 -34.46
N GLY A 6 47.29 -7.42 -35.75
CA GLY A 6 46.69 -8.57 -36.43
C GLY A 6 47.74 -9.35 -37.20
N TYR A 7 47.71 -10.68 -37.08
CA TYR A 7 48.41 -11.59 -37.98
C TYR A 7 47.76 -11.53 -39.37
N TYR A 8 48.55 -11.25 -40.41
CA TYR A 8 48.09 -11.37 -41.80
C TYR A 8 48.70 -12.64 -42.40
N THR A 9 47.89 -13.47 -43.04
CA THR A 9 48.37 -14.65 -43.78
C THR A 9 47.76 -14.67 -45.17
N ASN A 10 48.56 -15.08 -46.15
CA ASN A 10 48.14 -15.26 -47.55
C ASN A 10 47.57 -16.66 -47.79
N ASP A 11 47.64 -17.53 -46.78
CA ASP A 11 47.23 -18.93 -46.83
C ASP A 11 46.52 -19.30 -45.52
N LYS A 12 45.20 -19.55 -45.61
CA LYS A 12 44.32 -19.79 -44.46
C LYS A 12 44.55 -21.18 -43.83
N GLU A 13 45.13 -22.12 -44.58
CA GLU A 13 45.40 -23.48 -44.09
C GLU A 13 46.70 -23.57 -43.29
N LYS A 14 47.63 -22.64 -43.51
CA LYS A 14 48.89 -22.54 -42.74
C LYS A 14 48.79 -21.66 -41.48
N CYS A 15 47.62 -21.07 -41.23
CA CYS A 15 47.39 -20.26 -40.03
C CYS A 15 47.28 -21.17 -38.80
N PRO A 16 48.11 -20.96 -37.75
CA PRO A 16 48.04 -21.76 -36.52
C PRO A 16 46.62 -21.84 -35.97
N GLU A 17 46.19 -23.02 -35.49
CA GLU A 17 44.81 -23.24 -35.02
C GLU A 17 44.41 -22.26 -33.90
N ASN A 18 45.35 -21.92 -33.01
CA ASN A 18 45.15 -20.95 -31.94
C ASN A 18 44.92 -19.50 -32.45
N VAL A 19 45.24 -19.19 -33.70
CA VAL A 19 44.97 -17.91 -34.38
C VAL A 19 43.71 -18.00 -35.25
N ARG A 20 43.52 -19.14 -35.93
CA ARG A 20 42.36 -19.42 -36.79
C ARG A 20 41.05 -19.58 -36.01
N PHE A 21 41.13 -20.05 -34.77
CA PHE A 21 40.00 -20.30 -33.88
C PHE A 21 40.07 -19.50 -32.57
N VAL A 22 40.55 -18.25 -32.62
CA VAL A 22 40.41 -17.35 -31.45
C VAL A 22 38.93 -17.13 -31.18
N GLY A 23 38.41 -17.78 -30.14
CA GLY A 23 37.07 -17.52 -29.63
C GLY A 23 36.98 -16.06 -29.17
N LYS A 24 36.41 -15.18 -30.00
CA LYS A 24 35.95 -13.88 -29.52
C LYS A 24 34.67 -14.11 -28.71
N GLU A 25 34.70 -13.85 -27.40
CA GLU A 25 33.46 -13.70 -26.63
C GLU A 25 32.61 -12.64 -27.35
N LYS A 26 31.49 -13.05 -27.95
CA LYS A 26 30.70 -12.27 -28.90
C LYS A 26 30.05 -11.02 -28.26
N ILE A 27 30.03 -10.96 -26.92
CA ILE A 27 29.45 -9.88 -26.12
C ILE A 27 30.36 -9.69 -24.89
N PRO A 28 30.98 -8.51 -24.68
CA PRO A 28 31.73 -8.25 -23.46
C PRO A 28 30.78 -8.36 -22.25
N LYS A 29 31.22 -9.00 -21.16
CA LYS A 29 30.43 -9.11 -19.93
C LYS A 29 30.14 -7.71 -19.39
N LYS A 30 28.87 -7.46 -19.05
CA LYS A 30 28.39 -6.15 -18.57
C LYS A 30 27.83 -6.29 -17.17
N ILE A 31 27.92 -5.21 -16.40
CA ILE A 31 27.25 -5.07 -15.11
C ILE A 31 26.23 -3.95 -15.25
N LEU A 32 25.02 -4.20 -14.78
CA LEU A 32 24.03 -3.15 -14.58
C LEU A 32 24.24 -2.53 -13.21
N VAL A 33 24.32 -1.20 -13.18
CA VAL A 33 24.40 -0.41 -11.94
C VAL A 33 23.13 0.41 -11.80
N TRP A 34 22.50 0.36 -10.63
CA TRP A 34 21.40 1.27 -10.27
C TRP A 34 21.79 2.08 -9.05
N ILE A 35 21.56 3.40 -9.08
CA ILE A 35 21.84 4.33 -7.98
C ILE A 35 20.88 5.51 -8.05
N ALA A 36 20.58 6.11 -6.91
CA ALA A 36 19.84 7.37 -6.81
C ALA A 36 20.76 8.45 -6.24
N LEU A 37 20.58 9.69 -6.69
CA LEU A 37 21.43 10.82 -6.30
C LEU A 37 20.62 12.10 -6.14
N SER A 38 21.10 12.99 -5.28
CA SER A 38 20.59 14.34 -5.07
C SER A 38 21.75 15.26 -4.64
N GLU A 39 21.47 16.54 -4.48
CA GLU A 39 22.37 17.56 -3.93
C GLU A 39 22.81 17.29 -2.47
N ARG A 40 22.18 16.31 -1.80
CA ARG A 40 22.45 15.92 -0.40
C ARG A 40 23.24 14.62 -0.28
N GLY A 41 23.38 13.85 -1.36
CA GLY A 41 24.12 12.60 -1.35
C GLY A 41 23.68 11.61 -2.42
N MET A 42 24.08 10.35 -2.22
CA MET A 42 23.70 9.24 -3.09
C MET A 42 23.29 7.99 -2.30
N SER A 43 22.45 7.16 -2.90
CA SER A 43 22.04 5.88 -2.34
C SER A 43 23.14 4.83 -2.44
N LYS A 44 22.94 3.69 -1.78
CA LYS A 44 23.79 2.51 -2.01
C LYS A 44 23.56 1.99 -3.44
N PRO A 45 24.61 1.66 -4.20
CA PRO A 45 24.45 1.11 -5.53
C PRO A 45 23.87 -0.32 -5.48
N LEU A 46 23.12 -0.68 -6.52
CA LEU A 46 22.81 -2.06 -6.87
C LEU A 46 23.72 -2.48 -8.02
N PHE A 47 24.33 -3.66 -7.91
CA PHE A 47 25.08 -4.28 -9.01
C PHE A 47 24.34 -5.55 -9.44
N ARG A 48 24.10 -5.71 -10.74
CA ARG A 48 23.55 -6.95 -11.31
C ARG A 48 24.42 -7.41 -12.47
N SER A 49 24.82 -8.67 -12.44
CA SER A 49 25.58 -9.30 -13.52
C SER A 49 24.74 -9.41 -14.79
N SER A 50 25.38 -9.51 -15.96
CA SER A 50 24.69 -9.82 -17.21
C SER A 50 23.97 -11.17 -17.22
N THR A 51 24.34 -12.09 -16.31
CA THR A 51 23.64 -13.37 -16.11
C THR A 51 22.42 -13.25 -15.19
N SER A 52 22.25 -12.13 -14.50
CA SER A 52 21.12 -11.89 -13.60
C SER A 52 19.84 -11.63 -14.40
N ALA A 53 18.69 -11.96 -13.81
CA ALA A 53 17.41 -11.61 -14.39
C ALA A 53 17.30 -10.10 -14.62
N ALA A 54 16.73 -9.71 -15.76
CA ALA A 54 16.45 -8.32 -16.11
C ALA A 54 15.59 -7.65 -15.03
N ILE A 55 15.79 -6.35 -14.80
CA ILE A 55 15.00 -5.59 -13.83
C ILE A 55 13.55 -5.47 -14.33
N LYS A 56 12.67 -6.30 -13.75
CA LYS A 56 11.22 -6.20 -13.85
C LYS A 56 10.67 -5.36 -12.69
N SER A 57 9.37 -5.09 -12.68
CA SER A 57 8.70 -4.30 -11.64
C SER A 57 8.96 -4.81 -10.22
N GLU A 58 8.90 -6.11 -9.99
CA GLU A 58 9.16 -6.73 -8.68
C GLU A 58 10.58 -6.47 -8.16
N ILE A 59 11.59 -6.73 -9.00
CA ILE A 59 13.01 -6.50 -8.67
C ILE A 59 13.25 -4.99 -8.47
N TYR A 60 12.64 -4.16 -9.30
CA TYR A 60 12.74 -2.71 -9.17
C TYR A 60 12.18 -2.23 -7.82
N ILE A 61 10.97 -2.66 -7.44
CA ILE A 61 10.36 -2.28 -6.17
C ILE A 61 11.25 -2.75 -5.00
N LYS A 62 11.61 -4.02 -4.96
CA LYS A 62 12.33 -4.59 -3.82
C LYS A 62 13.78 -4.09 -3.72
N GLU A 63 14.56 -4.26 -4.78
CA GLU A 63 16.00 -4.01 -4.72
C GLU A 63 16.35 -2.54 -4.95
N CYS A 64 15.65 -1.85 -5.87
CA CYS A 64 15.95 -0.45 -6.17
C CYS A 64 15.21 0.51 -5.23
N LEU A 65 13.89 0.35 -5.07
CA LEU A 65 13.08 1.28 -4.31
C LEU A 65 13.17 1.03 -2.79
N GLU A 66 12.81 -0.16 -2.32
CA GLU A 66 12.72 -0.49 -0.89
C GLU A 66 14.10 -0.58 -0.21
N GLU A 67 15.04 -1.30 -0.79
CA GLU A 67 16.35 -1.53 -0.15
C GLU A 67 17.33 -0.36 -0.29
N ARG A 68 17.11 0.55 -1.26
CA ARG A 68 18.11 1.59 -1.61
C ARG A 68 17.53 2.99 -1.65
N LEU A 69 16.50 3.25 -2.46
CA LEU A 69 15.91 4.59 -2.56
C LEU A 69 15.28 5.03 -1.24
N LEU A 70 14.51 4.16 -0.60
CA LEU A 70 13.83 4.44 0.66
C LEU A 70 14.82 4.81 1.78
N PRO A 71 15.84 3.98 2.12
CA PRO A 71 16.85 4.37 3.11
C PRO A 71 17.62 5.65 2.74
N PHE A 72 17.85 5.89 1.45
CA PHE A 72 18.47 7.13 0.98
C PHE A 72 17.61 8.35 1.27
N ILE A 73 16.32 8.30 0.94
CA ILE A 73 15.36 9.37 1.25
C ILE A 73 15.26 9.57 2.76
N ASP A 74 15.17 8.51 3.56
CA ASP A 74 15.10 8.64 5.04
C ASP A 74 16.33 9.34 5.61
N LYS A 75 17.50 9.07 5.02
CA LYS A 75 18.75 9.59 5.53
C LYS A 75 18.99 11.05 5.16
N TYR A 76 18.56 11.48 3.97
CA TYR A 76 18.95 12.77 3.41
C TYR A 76 17.78 13.73 3.17
N HIS A 77 16.54 13.23 3.11
CA HIS A 77 15.33 13.96 2.73
C HIS A 77 14.16 13.64 3.66
N ASP A 78 14.43 13.55 4.96
CA ASP A 78 13.44 13.36 6.02
C ASP A 78 12.51 14.58 6.18
N ASP A 79 12.95 15.74 5.69
CA ASP A 79 12.18 16.98 5.51
C ASP A 79 11.13 16.91 4.40
N LEU A 80 11.07 15.79 3.66
CA LEU A 80 10.14 15.54 2.56
C LEU A 80 10.29 16.49 1.37
N ASN A 81 11.35 17.29 1.34
CA ASN A 81 11.61 18.26 0.28
C ASN A 81 12.38 17.61 -0.88
N TYR A 82 11.73 16.67 -1.55
CA TYR A 82 12.30 15.96 -2.68
C TYR A 82 11.22 15.58 -3.70
N ILE A 83 11.67 15.36 -4.93
CA ILE A 83 10.89 14.67 -5.95
C ILE A 83 11.77 13.65 -6.67
N VAL A 84 11.31 12.41 -6.72
CA VAL A 84 12.02 11.34 -7.44
C VAL A 84 11.71 11.48 -8.93
N TRP A 85 12.75 11.66 -9.74
CA TRP A 85 12.64 11.74 -11.19
C TRP A 85 13.18 10.47 -11.86
N PRO A 86 12.33 9.42 -12.04
CA PRO A 86 12.76 8.20 -12.70
C PRO A 86 12.97 8.41 -14.20
N ASP A 87 13.85 7.59 -14.80
CA ASP A 87 13.94 7.47 -16.25
C ASP A 87 12.70 6.76 -16.85
N LEU A 88 12.67 6.59 -18.17
CA LEU A 88 11.52 6.03 -18.90
C LEU A 88 11.61 4.52 -19.15
N ALA A 89 12.43 3.79 -18.38
CA ALA A 89 12.48 2.34 -18.41
C ALA A 89 11.08 1.74 -18.16
N SER A 90 10.81 0.58 -18.76
CA SER A 90 9.53 -0.12 -18.63
C SER A 90 9.23 -0.51 -17.18
N ALA A 91 10.26 -0.86 -16.40
CA ALA A 91 10.13 -1.20 -14.98
C ALA A 91 9.60 -0.03 -14.13
N HIS A 92 9.98 1.21 -14.44
CA HIS A 92 9.54 2.41 -13.70
C HIS A 92 8.08 2.76 -14.01
N ARG A 93 7.63 2.40 -15.21
CA ARG A 93 6.27 2.67 -15.72
C ARG A 93 5.31 1.50 -15.52
N ALA A 94 5.78 0.40 -14.91
CA ALA A 94 4.93 -0.71 -14.55
C ALA A 94 3.87 -0.28 -13.53
N LYS A 95 2.67 -0.85 -13.61
CA LYS A 95 1.53 -0.46 -12.76
C LYS A 95 1.86 -0.66 -11.28
N GLU A 96 2.53 -1.75 -10.96
CA GLU A 96 2.94 -2.10 -9.60
C GLU A 96 3.95 -1.08 -9.06
N ALA A 97 4.94 -0.70 -9.87
CA ALA A 97 5.94 0.30 -9.49
C ALA A 97 5.30 1.68 -9.29
N ILE A 98 4.39 2.09 -10.19
CA ILE A 98 3.64 3.34 -10.05
C ILE A 98 2.74 3.31 -8.80
N SER A 99 2.06 2.20 -8.53
CA SER A 99 1.21 2.06 -7.34
C SER A 99 2.03 2.20 -6.07
N TRP A 100 3.16 1.48 -6.00
CA TRP A 100 4.08 1.55 -4.88
C TRP A 100 4.64 2.98 -4.71
N MET A 101 5.09 3.63 -5.79
CA MET A 101 5.64 4.99 -5.71
C MET A 101 4.58 5.99 -5.26
N ASN A 102 3.34 5.86 -5.73
CA ASN A 102 2.22 6.71 -5.29
C ASN A 102 1.93 6.60 -3.79
N GLU A 103 2.13 5.42 -3.21
CA GLU A 103 1.91 5.15 -1.79
C GLU A 103 3.09 5.60 -0.93
N MET A 104 4.32 5.46 -1.43
CA MET A 104 5.53 5.52 -0.60
C MET A 104 6.35 6.80 -0.75
N ILE A 105 6.36 7.45 -1.93
CA ILE A 105 7.29 8.56 -2.24
C ILE A 105 6.67 9.66 -3.09
N ASN A 106 7.30 10.84 -3.10
CA ASN A 106 7.03 11.87 -4.10
C ASN A 106 7.82 11.56 -5.37
N PHE A 107 7.15 11.46 -6.52
CA PHE A 107 7.80 11.18 -7.80
C PHE A 107 7.13 11.93 -8.94
N VAL A 108 7.84 12.09 -10.06
CA VAL A 108 7.33 12.70 -11.29
C VAL A 108 6.35 11.74 -11.97
N PRO A 109 5.04 12.07 -12.07
CA PRO A 109 4.06 11.23 -12.73
C PRO A 109 4.40 10.97 -14.20
N VAL A 110 3.98 9.81 -14.73
CA VAL A 110 4.34 9.38 -16.10
C VAL A 110 3.85 10.37 -17.17
N ASP A 111 2.67 10.93 -16.98
CA ASP A 111 2.07 11.96 -17.83
C ASP A 111 2.78 13.31 -17.74
N MET A 112 3.53 13.56 -16.68
CA MET A 112 4.36 14.76 -16.49
C MET A 112 5.87 14.50 -16.71
N ASN A 113 6.28 13.26 -17.01
CA ASN A 113 7.70 12.92 -17.17
C ASN A 113 8.14 13.13 -18.63
N PRO A 114 8.97 14.14 -18.93
CA PRO A 114 9.29 14.49 -20.30
C PRO A 114 10.09 13.40 -21.03
N PRO A 115 9.63 12.93 -22.21
CA PRO A 115 10.39 12.03 -23.06
C PRO A 115 11.51 12.75 -23.81
N ASN A 116 12.67 12.09 -23.93
CA ASN A 116 13.81 12.53 -24.74
C ASN A 116 14.55 13.79 -24.24
N VAL A 117 14.72 13.96 -22.92
CA VAL A 117 15.60 15.00 -22.33
C VAL A 117 16.80 14.45 -21.54
N PRO A 118 17.61 13.52 -22.08
CA PRO A 118 18.77 12.99 -21.37
C PRO A 118 19.76 14.09 -20.94
N LYS A 119 19.95 15.13 -21.77
CA LYS A 119 20.83 16.27 -21.47
C LYS A 119 20.40 17.11 -20.26
N ALA A 120 19.15 16.99 -19.82
CA ALA A 120 18.64 17.69 -18.65
C ALA A 120 18.63 16.79 -17.40
N ARG A 121 19.07 15.52 -17.51
CA ARG A 121 19.09 14.56 -16.41
C ARG A 121 20.50 14.49 -15.81
N PRO A 122 20.70 14.99 -14.58
CA PRO A 122 21.96 14.92 -13.84
C PRO A 122 22.66 13.55 -13.87
N ILE A 123 21.86 12.48 -13.82
CA ILE A 123 22.36 11.10 -13.76
C ILE A 123 23.18 10.72 -15.00
N GLU A 124 22.93 11.33 -16.17
CA GLU A 124 23.67 11.02 -17.40
C GLU A 124 25.10 11.60 -17.35
N ASP A 125 25.23 12.85 -16.90
CA ASP A 125 26.53 13.49 -16.69
C ASP A 125 27.32 12.81 -15.56
N PHE A 126 26.63 12.38 -14.51
CA PHE A 126 27.21 11.54 -13.45
C PHE A 126 27.81 10.25 -14.02
N TRP A 127 27.10 9.54 -14.90
CA TRP A 127 27.63 8.33 -15.53
C TRP A 127 28.85 8.62 -16.40
N GLY A 128 28.86 9.75 -17.11
CA GLY A 128 30.01 10.21 -17.91
C GLY A 128 31.26 10.41 -17.05
N VAL A 129 31.12 11.16 -15.95
CA VAL A 129 32.23 11.43 -15.02
C VAL A 129 32.70 10.15 -14.32
N LEU A 130 31.76 9.30 -13.88
CA LEU A 130 32.10 8.03 -13.25
C LEU A 130 32.88 7.13 -14.22
N ALA A 131 32.44 7.02 -15.47
CA ALA A 131 33.13 6.24 -16.50
C ALA A 131 34.54 6.78 -16.77
N GLN A 132 34.71 8.10 -16.88
CA GLN A 132 36.03 8.72 -17.07
C GLN A 132 36.98 8.38 -15.91
N ASN A 133 36.50 8.43 -14.67
CA ASN A 133 37.28 8.08 -13.48
C ASN A 133 37.62 6.58 -13.41
N MET A 134 36.69 5.73 -13.82
CA MET A 134 36.89 4.28 -13.81
C MET A 134 37.96 3.85 -14.82
N TYR A 135 37.81 4.28 -16.08
CA TYR A 135 38.62 3.87 -17.22
C TYR A 135 39.84 4.76 -17.49
N GLY A 136 40.04 5.81 -16.69
CA GLY A 136 41.20 6.68 -16.78
C GLY A 136 42.52 5.92 -16.73
N GLY A 137 43.48 6.33 -17.57
CA GLY A 137 44.79 5.67 -17.69
C GLY A 137 44.76 4.32 -18.44
N GLY A 138 43.70 4.05 -19.21
CA GLY A 138 43.56 2.80 -19.96
C GLY A 138 43.26 1.59 -19.08
N TRP A 139 42.64 1.82 -17.91
CA TRP A 139 42.33 0.75 -16.97
C TRP A 139 41.23 -0.17 -17.52
N GLU A 140 41.43 -1.48 -17.41
CA GLU A 140 40.47 -2.50 -17.82
C GLU A 140 40.22 -3.51 -16.70
N ALA A 141 38.99 -4.00 -16.61
CA ALA A 141 38.61 -5.02 -15.63
C ALA A 141 38.88 -6.43 -16.18
N LYS A 142 39.55 -7.27 -15.39
CA LYS A 142 39.80 -8.68 -15.68
C LYS A 142 38.62 -9.58 -15.34
N ASN A 143 37.75 -9.14 -14.42
CA ASN A 143 36.54 -9.85 -14.02
C ASN A 143 35.52 -8.89 -13.41
N GLU A 144 34.29 -9.39 -13.22
CA GLU A 144 33.15 -8.65 -12.70
C GLU A 144 33.45 -8.01 -11.33
N GLN A 145 34.08 -8.76 -10.43
CA GLN A 145 34.32 -8.29 -9.07
C GLN A 145 35.38 -7.18 -9.01
N GLN A 146 36.37 -7.22 -9.90
CA GLN A 146 37.33 -6.14 -10.06
C GLN A 146 36.64 -4.86 -10.57
N LEU A 147 35.69 -4.99 -11.50
CA LEU A 147 34.89 -3.88 -11.99
C LEU A 147 34.03 -3.27 -10.87
N ILE A 148 33.31 -4.10 -10.09
CA ILE A 148 32.50 -3.64 -8.95
C ILE A 148 33.37 -2.88 -7.94
N ARG A 149 34.51 -3.44 -7.53
CA ARG A 149 35.43 -2.77 -6.59
C ARG A 149 35.94 -1.44 -7.12
N ARG A 150 36.23 -1.35 -8.42
CA ARG A 150 36.64 -0.09 -9.06
C ARG A 150 35.50 0.93 -9.05
N ILE A 151 34.28 0.52 -9.38
CA ILE A 151 33.09 1.39 -9.31
C ILE A 151 32.93 1.92 -7.89
N GLU A 152 32.92 1.04 -6.88
CA GLU A 152 32.80 1.44 -5.47
C GLU A 152 33.91 2.41 -5.03
N ALA A 153 35.15 2.18 -5.46
CA ALA A 153 36.26 3.07 -5.17
C ALA A 153 36.10 4.46 -5.83
N CYS A 154 35.58 4.51 -7.06
CA CYS A 154 35.28 5.77 -7.74
C CYS A 154 34.10 6.49 -7.09
N LEU A 155 33.03 5.78 -6.72
CA LEU A 155 31.88 6.34 -6.01
C LEU A 155 32.28 6.98 -4.67
N LYS A 156 33.22 6.37 -3.93
CA LYS A 156 33.75 6.94 -2.68
C LYS A 156 34.50 8.27 -2.85
N LYS A 157 34.97 8.58 -4.06
CA LYS A 157 35.67 9.84 -4.36
C LYS A 157 34.71 10.96 -4.76
N ILE A 158 33.44 10.63 -5.00
CA ILE A 158 32.45 11.64 -5.35
C ILE A 158 32.05 12.39 -4.08
N ASP A 159 32.40 13.67 -4.04
CA ASP A 159 32.05 14.54 -2.93
C ASP A 159 30.68 15.22 -3.12
N LEU A 160 30.22 15.86 -2.04
CA LEU A 160 28.93 16.55 -2.03
C LEU A 160 28.92 17.77 -2.95
N THR A 161 30.04 18.47 -3.09
CA THR A 161 30.16 19.67 -3.92
C THR A 161 29.93 19.34 -5.39
N PHE A 162 30.46 18.21 -5.86
CA PHE A 162 30.19 17.67 -7.18
C PHE A 162 28.69 17.40 -7.39
N LEU A 163 28.04 16.71 -6.43
CA LEU A 163 26.61 16.41 -6.52
C LEU A 163 25.74 17.68 -6.53
N GLN A 164 26.12 18.68 -5.74
CA GLN A 164 25.45 19.98 -5.73
C GLN A 164 25.63 20.71 -7.06
N SER A 165 26.84 20.70 -7.63
CA SER A 165 27.11 21.29 -8.95
C SER A 165 26.30 20.61 -10.05
N LEU A 166 26.16 19.30 -9.99
CA LEU A 166 25.40 18.50 -10.95
C LEU A 166 23.90 18.84 -10.93
N MET A 167 23.36 19.20 -9.75
CA MET A 167 21.95 19.49 -9.54
C MET A 167 21.58 20.96 -9.76
N LYS A 168 22.56 21.87 -9.69
CA LYS A 168 22.36 23.33 -9.69
C LYS A 168 21.62 23.84 -10.94
N ASP A 169 21.85 23.23 -12.10
CA ASP A 169 21.40 23.75 -13.39
C ASP A 169 20.26 22.94 -14.03
N VAL A 170 19.62 22.03 -13.29
CA VAL A 170 18.54 21.18 -13.83
C VAL A 170 17.40 22.03 -14.40
N THR A 171 16.89 22.97 -13.62
CA THR A 171 15.79 23.85 -14.05
C THR A 171 16.18 24.75 -15.21
N ALA A 172 17.40 25.30 -15.20
CA ALA A 172 17.91 26.14 -16.29
C ALA A 172 18.08 25.34 -17.59
N SER A 173 18.61 24.12 -17.51
CA SER A 173 18.76 23.19 -18.63
C SER A 173 17.42 22.79 -19.25
N ILE A 174 16.38 22.56 -18.44
CA ILE A 174 15.03 22.27 -18.94
C ILE A 174 14.43 23.51 -19.63
N ASN A 175 14.54 24.70 -19.02
CA ASN A 175 14.06 25.94 -19.62
C ASN A 175 14.74 26.23 -20.97
N LEU A 176 16.06 26.06 -21.03
CA LEU A 176 16.84 26.22 -22.25
C LEU A 176 16.45 25.19 -23.33
N PHE A 177 16.15 23.95 -22.94
CA PHE A 177 15.64 22.93 -23.85
C PHE A 177 14.28 23.33 -24.44
N ILE A 178 13.33 23.82 -23.64
CA ILE A 178 12.02 24.26 -24.12
C ILE A 178 12.16 25.38 -25.14
N VAL A 179 13.01 26.36 -24.85
CA VAL A 179 13.25 27.52 -25.74
C VAL A 179 13.93 27.10 -27.04
N LYS A 180 14.94 26.20 -26.98
CA LYS A 180 15.72 25.78 -28.17
C LYS A 180 15.00 24.77 -29.07
N SER A 181 14.11 23.95 -28.52
CA SER A 181 13.59 22.77 -29.22
C SER A 181 12.46 23.07 -30.21
N ASN A 182 12.01 24.34 -30.34
CA ASN A 182 10.88 24.73 -31.20
C ASN A 182 9.75 23.67 -31.13
N VAL A 183 9.34 23.27 -29.92
CA VAL A 183 8.37 22.17 -29.73
C VAL A 183 7.01 22.64 -30.24
N THR A 184 6.77 22.43 -31.53
CA THR A 184 5.62 22.91 -32.31
C THR A 184 4.33 22.13 -32.06
N ALA A 185 4.35 21.09 -31.22
CA ALA A 185 3.16 20.33 -30.83
C ALA A 185 2.68 20.74 -29.42
N SER A 186 1.54 21.44 -29.37
CA SER A 186 0.85 21.94 -28.16
C SER A 186 0.87 20.99 -26.95
N MET A 187 0.65 19.69 -27.16
CA MET A 187 0.62 18.69 -26.07
C MET A 187 1.97 18.43 -25.40
N LYS A 188 3.09 18.47 -26.14
CA LYS A 188 4.42 18.22 -25.55
C LYS A 188 4.85 19.41 -24.71
N ARG A 189 4.62 20.63 -25.20
CA ARG A 189 4.95 21.87 -24.48
C ARG A 189 4.28 21.92 -23.11
N LYS A 190 2.98 21.61 -23.04
CA LYS A 190 2.23 21.53 -21.78
C LYS A 190 2.85 20.54 -20.78
N GLN A 191 3.23 19.34 -21.24
CA GLN A 191 3.89 18.34 -20.40
C GLN A 191 5.22 18.85 -19.80
N TYR A 192 6.01 19.62 -20.55
CA TYR A 192 7.24 20.25 -20.05
C TYR A 192 6.97 21.38 -19.06
N GLU A 193 5.95 22.20 -19.33
CA GLU A 193 5.51 23.28 -18.44
C GLU A 193 4.97 22.73 -17.10
N ASP A 194 4.15 21.67 -17.15
CA ASP A 194 3.63 20.96 -15.97
C ASP A 194 4.78 20.35 -15.14
N PHE A 195 5.81 19.80 -15.79
CA PHE A 195 7.00 19.27 -15.12
C PHE A 195 7.81 20.35 -14.39
N ILE A 196 8.04 21.49 -15.05
CA ILE A 196 8.73 22.64 -14.42
C ILE A 196 7.92 23.15 -13.25
N HIS A 197 6.61 23.33 -13.42
CA HIS A 197 5.73 23.78 -12.36
C HIS A 197 5.82 22.82 -11.17
N LEU A 198 5.78 21.51 -11.39
CA LEU A 198 5.93 20.50 -10.34
C LEU A 198 7.28 20.59 -9.60
N CYS A 199 8.37 20.83 -10.32
CA CYS A 199 9.70 20.98 -9.72
C CYS A 199 9.86 22.29 -8.93
N GLN A 200 9.19 23.36 -9.36
CA GLN A 200 9.22 24.68 -8.72
C GLN A 200 8.21 24.79 -7.58
N SER A 201 7.09 24.07 -7.67
CA SER A 201 6.05 23.99 -6.65
C SER A 201 6.44 23.01 -5.54
N THR A 202 7.70 23.04 -5.06
CA THR A 202 8.11 22.31 -3.84
C THR A 202 7.30 22.87 -2.68
N ASP A 203 6.09 22.33 -2.56
CA ASP A 203 5.07 22.79 -1.67
C ASP A 203 5.54 22.42 -0.27
N LYS A 204 6.00 23.44 0.47
CA LYS A 204 6.33 23.34 1.90
C LYS A 204 5.13 22.83 2.74
N ASN A 205 3.96 22.66 2.13
CA ASN A 205 2.73 22.13 2.71
C ASN A 205 2.35 20.70 2.27
N SER A 206 3.25 19.92 1.65
CA SER A 206 2.98 18.52 1.30
C SER A 206 2.58 17.71 2.55
N THR A 207 1.34 17.19 2.55
CA THR A 207 0.71 16.49 3.68
C THR A 207 1.09 15.01 3.80
N ARG A 208 1.98 14.50 2.95
CA ARG A 208 2.38 13.08 2.90
C ARG A 208 3.51 12.80 3.89
N LYS A 209 3.18 12.38 5.11
CA LYS A 209 4.16 11.93 6.11
C LYS A 209 4.56 10.48 5.88
N ARG A 210 5.84 10.26 5.61
CA ARG A 210 6.48 8.94 5.66
C ARG A 210 6.66 8.50 7.13
N PRO A 211 6.52 7.21 7.47
CA PRO A 211 6.81 6.75 8.82
C PRO A 211 8.25 6.23 8.97
N LEU A 212 8.98 6.78 9.95
CA LEU A 212 10.29 6.30 10.40
C LEU A 212 10.13 5.22 11.48
N VAL A 213 10.85 4.09 11.37
CA VAL A 213 10.90 3.05 12.41
C VAL A 213 12.34 2.56 12.63
N SER A 214 12.78 2.54 13.90
CA SER A 214 14.03 1.90 14.37
C SER A 214 13.76 1.12 15.68
N GLY A 215 14.47 0.00 15.90
CA GLY A 215 14.55 -0.69 17.22
C GLY A 215 14.67 -2.22 17.20
N THR A 216 15.61 -2.78 17.98
CA THR A 216 16.04 -4.20 18.01
C THR A 216 15.45 -5.00 19.20
N ARG A 217 15.24 -6.31 18.99
CA ARG A 217 14.63 -7.36 19.83
C ARG A 217 15.07 -7.45 21.31
N ARG A 218 14.15 -7.93 22.17
CA ARG A 218 14.35 -9.02 23.17
C ARG A 218 13.01 -9.56 23.68
N TYR A 219 12.91 -10.90 23.76
CA TYR A 219 11.77 -11.70 24.24
C TYR A 219 11.63 -11.63 25.77
N HIS A 220 10.42 -11.68 26.33
CA HIS A 220 10.05 -12.32 27.62
C HIS A 220 8.52 -12.53 27.68
N SER A 221 8.09 -13.65 28.29
CA SER A 221 6.71 -14.12 28.45
C SER A 221 5.94 -13.36 29.55
N LEU A 222 4.62 -13.23 29.34
CA LEU A 222 3.62 -12.50 30.14
C LEU A 222 3.30 -13.11 31.52
N PRO A 223 2.77 -12.28 32.44
CA PRO A 223 1.54 -12.64 33.16
C PRO A 223 0.42 -11.55 33.11
N ASN A 224 -0.77 -11.97 33.57
CA ASN A 224 -2.15 -11.47 33.35
C ASN A 224 -2.50 -10.01 33.72
N CYS A 225 -3.60 -9.53 33.10
CA CYS A 225 -4.16 -8.17 33.14
C CYS A 225 -4.99 -7.85 34.41
N TYR A 226 -5.04 -6.56 34.77
CA TYR A 226 -5.74 -5.99 35.92
C TYR A 226 -7.23 -5.67 35.64
N GLU A 227 -8.09 -5.83 36.64
CA GLU A 227 -9.53 -5.50 36.63
C GLU A 227 -9.82 -4.00 36.89
N THR A 228 -10.91 -3.46 36.30
CA THR A 228 -11.36 -2.06 36.48
C THR A 228 -12.48 -1.99 37.54
N SER A 229 -12.46 -0.97 38.43
CA SER A 229 -13.41 -0.84 39.54
C SER A 229 -14.67 -0.02 39.22
N THR A 230 -15.79 -0.32 39.89
CA THR A 230 -17.09 0.39 39.78
C THR A 230 -16.98 1.90 40.04
N LEU A 231 -16.13 2.31 41.00
CA LEU A 231 -15.94 3.70 41.36
C LEU A 231 -15.35 4.52 40.19
N GLN A 232 -14.44 3.92 39.42
CA GLN A 232 -13.85 4.57 38.24
C GLN A 232 -14.87 4.77 37.10
N LEU A 233 -15.84 3.87 36.96
CA LEU A 233 -16.91 3.96 35.98
C LEU A 233 -17.95 5.03 36.35
N GLN A 234 -18.22 5.20 37.65
CA GLN A 234 -19.08 6.27 38.15
C GLN A 234 -18.47 7.66 37.90
N THR A 235 -17.19 7.84 38.24
CA THR A 235 -16.48 9.11 37.99
C THR A 235 -16.44 9.47 36.49
N LEU A 236 -16.30 8.46 35.61
CA LEU A 236 -16.35 8.66 34.17
C LEU A 236 -17.75 9.10 33.70
N CYS A 237 -18.81 8.50 34.23
CA CYS A 237 -20.19 8.86 33.89
C CYS A 237 -20.51 10.31 34.30
N GLU A 238 -20.14 10.70 35.52
CA GLU A 238 -20.34 12.06 36.03
C GLU A 238 -19.56 13.10 35.21
N ALA A 239 -18.34 12.78 34.78
CA ALA A 239 -17.54 13.66 33.93
C ALA A 239 -18.19 13.85 32.54
N LEU A 240 -18.80 12.80 31.98
CA LEU A 240 -19.48 12.84 30.68
C LEU A 240 -20.80 13.63 30.73
N GLU A 241 -21.50 13.60 31.86
CA GLU A 241 -22.76 14.32 32.06
C GLU A 241 -22.55 15.83 32.27
N ASN A 242 -21.49 16.20 33.00
CA ASN A 242 -21.15 17.59 33.27
C ASN A 242 -20.66 18.38 32.04
N LEU A 243 -20.32 17.70 30.94
CA LEU A 243 -19.87 18.32 29.68
C LEU A 243 -21.03 18.74 28.75
N CYS A 244 -22.29 18.68 29.21
CA CYS A 244 -23.50 19.18 28.54
C CYS A 244 -23.77 18.63 27.13
N GLN A 245 -24.14 17.36 27.07
CA GLN A 245 -25.36 16.83 26.44
C GLN A 245 -25.33 15.32 26.69
N GLY A 246 -26.29 14.80 27.47
CA GLY A 246 -26.39 13.38 27.81
C GLY A 246 -26.13 12.50 26.59
N THR A 247 -24.94 11.92 26.53
CA THR A 247 -24.53 11.09 25.41
C THR A 247 -25.11 9.69 25.61
N TYR A 248 -25.44 9.01 24.53
CA TYR A 248 -25.85 7.60 24.53
C TYR A 248 -24.89 6.70 25.34
N ILE A 249 -23.62 7.09 25.46
CA ILE A 249 -22.61 6.41 26.27
C ILE A 249 -22.88 6.57 27.78
N SER A 250 -23.24 7.77 28.24
CA SER A 250 -23.62 8.00 29.65
C SER A 250 -24.89 7.22 30.04
N SER A 251 -25.88 7.12 29.13
CA SER A 251 -27.07 6.29 29.37
C SER A 251 -26.73 4.81 29.42
N ILE A 252 -25.87 4.29 28.52
CA ILE A 252 -25.44 2.88 28.56
C ILE A 252 -24.70 2.54 29.87
N ILE A 253 -23.79 3.41 30.34
CA ILE A 253 -23.02 3.18 31.58
C ILE A 253 -23.96 3.15 32.80
N ARG A 254 -24.96 4.04 32.81
CA ARG A 254 -25.98 4.12 33.86
C ARG A 254 -26.95 2.93 33.83
N ASP A 255 -27.42 2.55 32.64
CA ASP A 255 -28.35 1.43 32.43
C ASP A 255 -27.70 0.09 32.80
N ASN A 256 -26.37 -0.01 32.69
CA ASN A 256 -25.58 -1.16 33.16
C ASN A 256 -25.22 -1.08 34.67
N ASN A 257 -25.87 -0.19 35.42
CA ASN A 257 -25.74 0.00 36.87
C ASN A 257 -24.28 0.18 37.35
N PHE A 258 -23.44 0.81 36.52
CA PHE A 258 -21.99 0.97 36.73
C PHE A 258 -21.21 -0.32 36.97
N GLN A 259 -21.82 -1.49 36.71
CA GLN A 259 -21.09 -2.74 36.76
C GLN A 259 -20.09 -2.75 35.62
N ALA A 260 -18.85 -3.15 35.92
CA ALA A 260 -17.90 -3.47 34.88
C ALA A 260 -18.56 -4.54 34.02
N CYS A 261 -18.82 -4.22 32.75
CA CYS A 261 -19.24 -5.23 31.81
C CYS A 261 -18.16 -6.33 31.88
N SER A 262 -18.54 -7.60 32.06
CA SER A 262 -17.63 -8.75 32.20
C SER A 262 -16.86 -9.07 30.91
N PHE A 263 -16.65 -8.05 30.09
CA PHE A 263 -16.26 -8.02 28.69
C PHE A 263 -14.78 -8.33 28.46
N PHE A 264 -14.06 -8.80 29.47
CA PHE A 264 -12.69 -9.30 29.35
C PHE A 264 -12.37 -10.55 30.18
N ASN A 265 -13.36 -11.23 30.77
CA ASN A 265 -13.11 -12.54 31.39
C ASN A 265 -13.40 -13.68 30.40
N SER A 266 -12.33 -14.06 29.70
CA SER A 266 -12.03 -15.37 29.11
C SER A 266 -13.18 -16.37 28.96
N SER A 267 -13.62 -16.63 27.74
CA SER A 267 -14.31 -17.87 27.36
C SER A 267 -13.33 -18.90 26.80
N LEU A 268 -12.20 -19.14 27.49
CA LEU A 268 -11.22 -20.17 27.10
C LEU A 268 -10.90 -21.15 28.23
N SER A 269 -11.67 -21.16 29.32
CA SER A 269 -11.44 -22.06 30.46
C SER A 269 -12.67 -22.81 30.98
N THR A 270 -13.87 -22.68 30.38
CA THR A 270 -15.10 -23.33 30.91
C THR A 270 -15.72 -24.42 30.03
N PHE A 271 -15.03 -24.93 29.02
CA PHE A 271 -15.46 -26.14 28.31
C PHE A 271 -14.35 -27.19 28.32
N ILE A 272 -14.20 -27.82 29.48
CA ILE A 272 -13.65 -29.17 29.60
C ILE A 272 -14.78 -30.02 30.18
N ASP A 273 -15.09 -31.08 29.44
CA ASP A 273 -15.99 -32.21 29.75
C ASP A 273 -17.49 -31.91 29.91
N ASN A 274 -18.26 -32.06 28.84
CA ASN A 274 -19.09 -33.26 28.60
C ASN A 274 -19.98 -33.12 27.37
N ASP A 275 -20.25 -34.29 26.78
CA ASP A 275 -21.27 -34.66 25.80
C ASP A 275 -21.03 -34.41 24.30
N ILE A 276 -20.83 -35.55 23.65
CA ILE A 276 -20.85 -35.82 22.22
C ILE A 276 -22.21 -35.38 21.65
N ALA A 277 -22.21 -34.36 20.78
CA ALA A 277 -23.35 -34.05 19.93
C ALA A 277 -22.95 -34.17 18.45
N GLU A 278 -23.76 -34.91 17.70
CA GLU A 278 -23.60 -35.29 16.30
C GLU A 278 -23.44 -34.10 15.31
N PRO A 279 -22.85 -34.33 14.12
CA PRO A 279 -22.60 -33.27 13.15
C PRO A 279 -23.91 -32.70 12.57
N PHE A 280 -24.20 -31.44 12.89
CA PHE A 280 -25.33 -30.69 12.34
C PHE A 280 -25.25 -30.58 10.80
N SER A 281 -26.39 -30.84 10.16
CA SER A 281 -26.63 -30.81 8.72
C SER A 281 -26.56 -29.39 8.13
N LYS A 282 -25.94 -29.26 6.95
CA LYS A 282 -25.62 -28.05 6.13
C LYS A 282 -26.83 -27.23 5.60
N LYS A 283 -27.93 -27.12 6.34
CA LYS A 283 -29.16 -26.50 5.85
C LYS A 283 -29.69 -25.43 6.81
N ASP A 284 -28.91 -24.36 7.03
CA ASP A 284 -29.44 -22.98 7.16
C ASP A 284 -28.41 -21.84 7.36
N ASP A 285 -27.18 -21.97 6.85
CA ASP A 285 -26.12 -20.94 7.02
C ASP A 285 -26.55 -19.54 6.56
N ARG A 286 -27.48 -19.46 5.60
CA ARG A 286 -27.99 -18.21 5.00
C ARG A 286 -29.08 -17.52 5.83
N LEU A 287 -29.75 -18.23 6.74
CA LEU A 287 -30.81 -17.64 7.57
C LEU A 287 -30.26 -16.50 8.43
N ILE A 288 -29.02 -16.64 8.91
CA ILE A 288 -28.31 -15.62 9.68
C ILE A 288 -28.18 -14.30 8.90
N ILE A 289 -27.84 -14.38 7.60
CA ILE A 289 -27.71 -13.19 6.75
C ILE A 289 -29.07 -12.56 6.49
N ILE A 290 -30.11 -13.38 6.29
CA ILE A 290 -31.49 -12.88 6.14
C ILE A 290 -31.91 -12.10 7.39
N THR A 291 -31.62 -12.63 8.58
CA THR A 291 -31.90 -11.94 9.86
C THR A 291 -31.18 -10.59 9.96
N LEU A 292 -29.95 -10.45 9.46
CA LEU A 292 -29.27 -9.15 9.42
C LEU A 292 -30.04 -8.12 8.60
N PHE A 293 -30.58 -8.51 7.44
CA PHE A 293 -31.39 -7.61 6.61
C PHE A 293 -32.76 -7.30 7.23
N ASP A 294 -33.36 -8.26 7.93
CA ASP A 294 -34.64 -8.07 8.60
C ASP A 294 -34.55 -7.10 9.80
N ASN A 295 -33.36 -6.97 10.39
CA ASN A 295 -33.10 -5.97 11.44
C ASN A 295 -33.02 -4.54 10.89
N LEU A 296 -32.77 -4.36 9.59
CA LEU A 296 -32.58 -3.04 8.99
C LEU A 296 -33.90 -2.28 8.89
N GLN A 297 -33.81 -0.95 9.02
CA GLN A 297 -34.94 -0.06 8.78
C GLN A 297 -35.04 0.33 7.30
N ASN A 298 -36.23 0.21 6.71
CA ASN A 298 -36.53 0.69 5.35
C ASN A 298 -36.60 2.22 5.21
N MET A 299 -36.25 2.98 6.24
CA MET A 299 -36.36 4.44 6.24
C MET A 299 -35.03 5.08 5.89
N ILE A 300 -34.96 5.74 4.72
CA ILE A 300 -33.77 6.47 4.28
C ILE A 300 -33.55 7.70 5.15
N ASP A 301 -32.35 7.86 5.73
CA ASP A 301 -31.98 9.04 6.49
C ASP A 301 -31.39 10.13 5.57
N LEU A 302 -32.27 10.94 4.99
CA LEU A 302 -31.87 12.04 4.12
C LEU A 302 -31.48 13.33 4.88
N SER A 303 -31.44 13.32 6.22
CA SER A 303 -31.25 14.53 7.03
C SER A 303 -29.93 15.25 6.74
N CYS A 304 -28.90 14.52 6.30
CA CYS A 304 -27.56 15.04 6.05
C CYS A 304 -27.32 15.54 4.60
N LEU A 305 -28.32 15.51 3.72
CA LEU A 305 -28.17 15.79 2.28
C LEU A 305 -28.82 17.12 1.85
N SER A 306 -28.25 17.77 0.83
CA SER A 306 -28.88 18.92 0.14
C SER A 306 -30.08 18.48 -0.70
N THR A 307 -30.95 19.40 -1.09
CA THR A 307 -32.14 19.10 -1.91
C THR A 307 -31.78 18.37 -3.21
N GLU A 308 -30.72 18.79 -3.90
CA GLU A 308 -30.25 18.18 -5.14
C GLU A 308 -29.69 16.77 -4.90
N GLN A 309 -29.00 16.57 -3.77
CA GLN A 309 -28.47 15.26 -3.37
C GLN A 309 -29.59 14.28 -3.01
N LYS A 310 -30.64 14.77 -2.33
CA LYS A 310 -31.85 13.98 -2.04
C LYS A 310 -32.50 13.50 -3.32
N ALA A 311 -32.77 14.41 -4.26
CA ALA A 311 -33.37 14.05 -5.55
C ALA A 311 -32.50 13.04 -6.32
N PHE A 312 -31.17 13.17 -6.27
CA PHE A 312 -30.28 12.20 -6.89
C PHE A 312 -30.36 10.81 -6.24
N VAL A 313 -30.35 10.75 -4.91
CA VAL A 313 -30.48 9.50 -4.15
C VAL A 313 -31.83 8.83 -4.43
N GLU A 314 -32.90 9.62 -4.37
CA GLU A 314 -34.27 9.15 -4.59
C GLU A 314 -34.46 8.55 -6.00
N LEU A 315 -33.79 9.13 -7.00
CA LEU A 315 -33.93 8.69 -8.38
C LEU A 315 -32.99 7.53 -8.78
N HIS A 316 -31.82 7.39 -8.13
CA HIS A 316 -30.77 6.49 -8.65
C HIS A 316 -30.22 5.48 -7.64
N LEU A 317 -30.43 5.68 -6.34
CA LEU A 317 -29.75 4.89 -5.31
C LEU A 317 -30.70 4.21 -4.33
N ILE A 318 -32.00 4.51 -4.31
CA ILE A 318 -32.94 3.78 -3.43
C ILE A 318 -32.83 2.28 -3.69
N VAL A 319 -32.65 1.54 -2.60
CA VAL A 319 -32.61 0.09 -2.55
C VAL A 319 -33.46 -0.29 -1.34
N ASP A 320 -34.51 -1.08 -1.55
CA ASP A 320 -35.31 -1.64 -0.44
C ASP A 320 -34.64 -2.88 0.17
N ILE A 321 -35.16 -3.41 1.28
CA ILE A 321 -34.60 -4.61 1.93
C ILE A 321 -34.53 -5.81 0.97
N GLU A 322 -35.52 -6.00 0.09
CA GLU A 322 -35.56 -7.16 -0.79
C GLU A 322 -34.54 -7.04 -1.91
N GLU A 323 -34.38 -5.85 -2.49
CA GLU A 323 -33.33 -5.55 -3.46
C GLU A 323 -31.94 -5.67 -2.80
N ALA A 324 -31.76 -5.19 -1.56
CA ALA A 324 -30.51 -5.33 -0.83
C ALA A 324 -30.13 -6.80 -0.58
N LYS A 325 -31.11 -7.63 -0.19
CA LYS A 325 -30.95 -9.10 -0.07
C LYS A 325 -30.54 -9.72 -1.40
N ASN A 326 -31.21 -9.33 -2.49
CA ASN A 326 -30.91 -9.84 -3.83
C ASN A 326 -29.50 -9.45 -4.30
N ILE A 327 -29.07 -8.21 -4.03
CA ILE A 327 -27.71 -7.76 -4.30
C ILE A 327 -26.70 -8.61 -3.52
N GLU A 328 -26.93 -8.83 -2.23
CA GLU A 328 -26.03 -9.63 -1.40
C GLU A 328 -25.90 -11.07 -1.95
N VAL A 329 -27.01 -11.75 -2.22
CA VAL A 329 -27.04 -13.12 -2.77
C VAL A 329 -26.26 -13.22 -4.08
N ASN A 330 -26.49 -12.29 -5.01
CA ASN A 330 -25.88 -12.31 -6.33
C ASN A 330 -24.40 -11.90 -6.32
N THR A 331 -23.91 -11.39 -5.18
CA THR A 331 -22.54 -10.90 -5.02
C THR A 331 -21.73 -11.66 -3.98
N VAL A 332 -22.22 -12.80 -3.47
CA VAL A 332 -21.52 -13.69 -2.50
C VAL A 332 -20.10 -14.08 -2.95
N LYS A 333 -19.86 -14.21 -4.26
CA LYS A 333 -18.52 -14.51 -4.79
C LYS A 333 -17.54 -13.31 -4.72
N GLN A 334 -18.00 -12.17 -4.21
CA GLN A 334 -17.29 -10.91 -4.01
C GLN A 334 -16.34 -10.56 -5.15
N SER A 335 -15.03 -10.48 -4.89
CA SER A 335 -14.01 -10.08 -5.87
C SER A 335 -13.92 -10.99 -7.10
N LYS A 336 -14.54 -12.19 -7.08
CA LYS A 336 -14.68 -13.10 -8.22
C LYS A 336 -15.95 -12.84 -9.05
N SER A 337 -16.84 -11.95 -8.61
CA SER A 337 -18.08 -11.55 -9.29
C SER A 337 -17.95 -10.18 -9.95
N ILE A 338 -18.32 -10.07 -11.23
CA ILE A 338 -18.41 -8.77 -11.91
C ILE A 338 -19.54 -7.91 -11.31
N LEU A 339 -20.66 -8.54 -10.94
CA LEU A 339 -21.82 -7.87 -10.33
C LEU A 339 -21.42 -7.15 -9.05
N TRP A 340 -20.53 -7.77 -8.26
CA TRP A 340 -20.01 -7.15 -7.03
C TRP A 340 -19.28 -5.83 -7.28
N TYR A 341 -18.52 -5.70 -8.38
CA TYR A 341 -17.88 -4.43 -8.74
C TYR A 341 -18.90 -3.42 -9.28
N GLN A 342 -19.90 -3.87 -10.03
CA GLN A 342 -20.94 -3.02 -10.59
C GLN A 342 -21.86 -2.42 -9.52
N GLU A 343 -22.15 -3.18 -8.48
CA GLU A 343 -22.88 -2.66 -7.33
C GLU A 343 -21.99 -1.70 -6.55
N ARG A 344 -20.80 -2.14 -6.12
CA ARG A 344 -19.86 -1.32 -5.35
C ARG A 344 -19.50 0.03 -5.96
N CYS A 345 -19.52 0.16 -7.28
CA CYS A 345 -19.17 1.42 -7.92
C CYS A 345 -20.23 2.52 -7.76
N LYS A 346 -21.43 2.16 -7.31
CA LYS A 346 -22.52 3.10 -7.01
C LYS A 346 -22.39 3.69 -5.59
N GLN A 347 -21.69 3.01 -4.67
CA GLN A 347 -21.58 3.41 -3.26
C GLN A 347 -20.15 3.75 -2.79
N LEU A 348 -20.06 4.55 -1.73
CA LEU A 348 -18.84 4.66 -0.94
C LEU A 348 -18.73 3.43 -0.03
N THR A 349 -17.68 2.64 -0.23
CA THR A 349 -17.50 1.37 0.50
C THR A 349 -16.77 1.55 1.84
N ALA A 350 -17.11 0.76 2.86
CA ALA A 350 -16.52 0.81 4.21
C ALA A 350 -14.98 0.77 4.20
N SER A 351 -14.37 0.02 3.28
CA SER A 351 -12.92 -0.03 3.07
C SER A 351 -12.27 1.33 2.77
N ASN A 352 -13.06 2.32 2.33
CA ASN A 352 -12.61 3.68 2.05
C ASN A 352 -12.95 4.69 3.17
N PHE A 353 -13.72 4.31 4.20
CA PHE A 353 -14.19 5.24 5.24
C PHE A 353 -13.02 5.89 5.98
N GLY A 354 -12.01 5.12 6.35
CA GLY A 354 -10.81 5.68 6.99
C GLY A 354 -10.08 6.70 6.13
N THR A 355 -10.09 6.53 4.80
CA THR A 355 -9.51 7.50 3.86
C THR A 355 -10.36 8.76 3.81
N VAL A 356 -11.70 8.62 3.81
CA VAL A 356 -12.63 9.75 3.83
C VAL A 356 -12.53 10.55 5.13
N MET A 357 -12.55 9.88 6.28
CA MET A 357 -12.51 10.51 7.60
C MET A 357 -11.21 11.28 7.85
N LYS A 358 -10.10 10.81 7.28
CA LYS A 358 -8.79 11.47 7.39
C LYS A 358 -8.49 12.46 6.28
N ARG A 359 -9.35 12.54 5.26
CA ARG A 359 -9.15 13.44 4.13
C ARG A 359 -9.32 14.89 4.59
N TRP A 360 -8.47 15.76 4.08
CA TRP A 360 -8.65 17.20 4.23
C TRP A 360 -9.84 17.66 3.38
N LYS A 361 -10.86 18.26 3.99
CA LYS A 361 -12.12 18.64 3.33
C LYS A 361 -11.93 19.43 2.03
N LYS A 362 -10.91 20.30 1.98
CA LYS A 362 -10.55 21.15 0.83
C LYS A 362 -10.00 20.39 -0.39
N ILE A 363 -9.56 19.14 -0.23
CA ILE A 363 -8.96 18.34 -1.30
C ILE A 363 -10.03 17.48 -1.97
N TYR A 364 -10.23 17.66 -3.28
CA TYR A 364 -11.17 16.83 -4.05
C TYR A 364 -10.75 15.34 -4.03
N PRO A 365 -11.67 14.39 -3.75
CA PRO A 365 -11.34 13.00 -3.43
C PRO A 365 -11.04 12.11 -4.64
N THR A 366 -10.23 12.56 -5.60
CA THR A 366 -9.98 11.86 -6.88
C THR A 366 -9.52 10.40 -6.71
N SER A 367 -8.67 10.11 -5.71
CA SER A 367 -8.17 8.75 -5.44
C SER A 367 -9.25 7.82 -4.89
N ILE A 368 -10.12 8.33 -4.01
CA ILE A 368 -11.26 7.59 -3.46
C ILE A 368 -12.27 7.33 -4.57
N LEU A 369 -12.56 8.35 -5.40
CA LEU A 369 -13.47 8.22 -6.54
C LEU A 369 -12.97 7.19 -7.55
N LYS A 370 -11.68 7.19 -7.91
CA LYS A 370 -11.09 6.17 -8.78
C LYS A 370 -11.21 4.75 -8.21
N LYS A 371 -11.06 4.59 -6.89
CA LYS A 371 -11.21 3.29 -6.20
C LYS A 371 -12.68 2.85 -6.13
N CYS A 372 -13.60 3.77 -5.89
CA CYS A 372 -15.04 3.47 -5.83
C CYS A 372 -15.56 3.14 -7.23
N LEU A 373 -15.28 3.98 -8.24
CA LEU A 373 -15.79 3.84 -9.61
C LEU A 373 -15.18 2.67 -10.41
N GLN A 374 -14.50 1.74 -9.76
CA GLN A 374 -13.92 0.58 -10.41
C GLN A 374 -14.99 -0.47 -10.72
N THR A 375 -15.32 -0.65 -12.01
CA THR A 375 -16.40 -1.54 -12.47
C THR A 375 -15.97 -2.96 -12.83
N LYS A 376 -14.68 -3.27 -12.74
CA LYS A 376 -14.14 -4.59 -13.10
C LYS A 376 -12.91 -4.96 -12.30
N ASN A 377 -12.70 -6.26 -12.20
CA ASN A 377 -11.49 -6.85 -11.64
C ASN A 377 -10.28 -6.46 -12.52
N ILE A 378 -9.42 -5.57 -12.03
CA ILE A 378 -8.15 -5.26 -12.68
C ILE A 378 -7.21 -6.40 -12.28
N LYS A 379 -6.58 -7.09 -13.23
CA LYS A 379 -5.59 -8.15 -12.94
C LYS A 379 -4.60 -7.63 -11.88
N VAL A 380 -4.66 -8.22 -10.69
CA VAL A 380 -3.82 -7.87 -9.54
C VAL A 380 -2.66 -8.87 -9.48
N GLY A 381 -1.46 -8.41 -9.14
CA GLY A 381 -0.26 -9.24 -9.02
C GLY A 381 -0.35 -10.34 -7.95
N GLU A 382 0.69 -11.19 -7.89
CA GLU A 382 0.76 -12.41 -7.05
C GLU A 382 0.43 -12.18 -5.56
N THR A 383 0.75 -11.01 -5.00
CA THR A 383 0.48 -10.64 -3.60
C THR A 383 -1.00 -10.65 -3.24
N CYS A 384 -1.89 -10.31 -4.18
CA CYS A 384 -3.34 -10.34 -3.95
C CYS A 384 -3.91 -11.75 -4.09
N MET A 385 -3.28 -12.63 -4.88
CA MET A 385 -3.64 -14.05 -4.92
C MET A 385 -3.21 -14.77 -3.63
N GLN A 386 -2.04 -14.43 -3.08
CA GLN A 386 -1.58 -14.95 -1.79
C GLN A 386 -2.52 -14.51 -0.64
N GLY A 387 -2.98 -13.25 -0.64
CA GLY A 387 -3.94 -12.75 0.35
C GLY A 387 -5.25 -13.55 0.36
N LYS A 388 -5.84 -13.81 -0.81
CA LYS A 388 -7.09 -14.56 -0.95
C LYS A 388 -6.99 -16.03 -0.53
N VAL A 389 -5.87 -16.69 -0.83
CA VAL A 389 -5.63 -18.07 -0.37
C VAL A 389 -5.47 -18.11 1.15
N ASN A 390 -4.81 -17.09 1.73
CA ASN A 390 -4.64 -16.98 3.16
C ASN A 390 -5.96 -16.66 3.89
N GLU A 391 -6.88 -15.91 3.28
CA GLU A 391 -8.21 -15.61 3.83
C GLU A 391 -9.00 -16.90 4.10
N ASP A 392 -9.13 -17.78 3.12
CA ASP A 392 -9.85 -19.05 3.27
C ASP A 392 -9.23 -19.95 4.37
N ILE A 393 -7.90 -19.92 4.50
CA ILE A 393 -7.18 -20.68 5.55
C ILE A 393 -7.44 -20.07 6.93
N ALA A 394 -7.39 -18.73 7.03
CA ALA A 394 -7.60 -18.00 8.27
C ALA A 394 -9.02 -18.21 8.82
N ILE A 395 -10.04 -18.19 7.94
CA ILE A 395 -11.42 -18.44 8.31
C ILE A 395 -11.58 -19.87 8.86
N LYS A 396 -11.07 -20.88 8.15
CA LYS A 396 -11.13 -22.28 8.64
C LYS A 396 -10.45 -22.47 9.99
N LEU A 397 -9.32 -21.80 10.20
CA LEU A 397 -8.61 -21.83 11.47
C LEU A 397 -9.46 -21.18 12.57
N TYR A 398 -10.05 -20.02 12.29
CA TYR A 398 -10.98 -19.35 13.20
C TYR A 398 -12.17 -20.24 13.58
N GLU A 399 -12.82 -20.87 12.61
CA GLU A 399 -13.95 -21.79 12.86
C GLU A 399 -13.51 -22.97 13.77
N SER A 400 -12.31 -23.51 13.53
CA SER A 400 -11.79 -24.63 14.31
C SER A 400 -11.48 -24.27 15.77
N ILE A 401 -11.01 -23.04 16.02
CA ILE A 401 -10.63 -22.53 17.34
C ILE A 401 -11.87 -22.08 18.12
N THR A 402 -12.73 -21.29 17.48
CA THR A 402 -13.89 -20.66 18.13
C THR A 402 -15.11 -21.58 18.18
N LYS A 403 -15.07 -22.71 17.45
CA LYS A 403 -16.22 -23.61 17.25
C LYS A 403 -17.45 -22.90 16.69
N SER A 404 -17.26 -21.73 16.07
CA SER A 404 -18.30 -20.95 15.41
C SER A 404 -18.23 -21.18 13.91
N SER A 405 -19.39 -21.19 13.24
CA SER A 405 -19.47 -21.27 11.77
C SER A 405 -19.39 -19.88 11.14
N VAL A 406 -18.69 -19.76 10.02
CA VAL A 406 -18.60 -18.51 9.25
C VAL A 406 -19.34 -18.66 7.93
N THR A 407 -20.46 -17.93 7.81
CA THR A 407 -21.23 -17.87 6.56
C THR A 407 -20.59 -16.87 5.59
N GLN A 408 -20.34 -17.32 4.35
CA GLN A 408 -19.94 -16.43 3.26
C GLN A 408 -21.07 -15.45 2.89
N CYS A 409 -20.69 -14.20 2.66
CA CYS A 409 -21.62 -13.13 2.32
C CYS A 409 -21.16 -12.31 1.12
N GLY A 410 -22.12 -11.64 0.49
CA GLY A 410 -21.90 -10.71 -0.61
C GLY A 410 -21.76 -9.27 -0.15
N PHE A 411 -22.23 -8.36 -1.00
CA PHE A 411 -22.21 -6.93 -0.76
C PHE A 411 -23.46 -6.48 -0.01
N PHE A 412 -23.26 -5.82 1.13
CA PHE A 412 -24.32 -5.22 1.94
C PHE A 412 -24.52 -3.75 1.57
N ILE A 413 -25.77 -3.39 1.32
CA ILE A 413 -26.25 -2.02 1.23
C ILE A 413 -27.32 -1.87 2.31
N ASN A 414 -27.17 -0.87 3.18
CA ASN A 414 -28.20 -0.58 4.18
C ASN A 414 -29.21 0.42 3.57
N PRO A 415 -30.50 0.07 3.43
CA PRO A 415 -31.53 0.95 2.89
C PRO A 415 -31.62 2.32 3.57
N LYS A 416 -31.20 2.45 4.84
CA LYS A 416 -31.15 3.73 5.55
C LYS A 416 -30.12 4.70 4.97
N CYS A 417 -29.05 4.18 4.37
CA CYS A 417 -27.96 4.97 3.80
C CYS A 417 -27.46 4.34 2.49
N PRO A 418 -28.27 4.34 1.42
CA PRO A 418 -28.04 3.56 0.20
C PRO A 418 -26.81 4.00 -0.62
N TRP A 419 -26.24 5.16 -0.31
CA TRP A 419 -24.98 5.63 -0.89
C TRP A 419 -23.73 5.00 -0.23
N LEU A 420 -23.91 4.17 0.81
CA LEU A 420 -22.85 3.43 1.51
C LEU A 420 -23.01 1.92 1.33
N GLY A 421 -21.90 1.19 1.40
CA GLY A 421 -21.95 -0.27 1.37
C GLY A 421 -20.69 -0.95 1.90
N CYS A 422 -20.76 -2.25 2.17
CA CYS A 422 -19.62 -3.03 2.66
C CYS A 422 -19.66 -4.48 2.19
N SER A 423 -18.52 -5.17 2.27
CA SER A 423 -18.47 -6.63 2.12
C SER A 423 -17.58 -7.13 3.26
N PRO A 424 -18.16 -7.65 4.35
CA PRO A 424 -17.36 -8.36 5.35
C PRO A 424 -16.77 -9.64 4.74
N ASP A 425 -15.72 -10.17 5.35
CA ASP A 425 -15.11 -11.43 4.91
C ASP A 425 -15.92 -12.66 5.37
N GLY A 426 -16.81 -12.48 6.35
CA GLY A 426 -17.82 -13.46 6.72
C GLY A 426 -18.81 -12.96 7.76
N VAL A 427 -19.88 -13.73 7.97
CA VAL A 427 -20.89 -13.51 9.00
C VAL A 427 -20.85 -14.68 9.98
N VAL A 428 -20.68 -14.38 11.27
CA VAL A 428 -20.59 -15.40 12.33
C VAL A 428 -21.96 -15.60 12.99
N SER A 429 -22.71 -14.51 13.19
CA SER A 429 -24.05 -14.53 13.75
C SER A 429 -24.83 -13.26 13.36
N ALA A 430 -26.09 -13.16 13.76
CA ALA A 430 -26.91 -11.95 13.56
C ALA A 430 -26.39 -10.71 14.31
N GLU A 431 -25.36 -10.86 15.15
CA GLU A 431 -24.77 -9.75 15.91
C GLU A 431 -23.26 -9.60 15.66
N LYS A 432 -22.67 -10.47 14.82
CA LYS A 432 -21.22 -10.57 14.66
C LYS A 432 -20.82 -10.87 13.23
N VAL A 433 -19.92 -10.04 12.73
CA VAL A 433 -19.25 -10.19 11.43
C VAL A 433 -17.75 -10.49 11.61
N LEU A 434 -17.11 -10.92 10.53
CA LEU A 434 -15.70 -11.25 10.48
C LEU A 434 -15.00 -10.41 9.42
N GLU A 435 -13.81 -9.91 9.75
CA GLU A 435 -12.91 -9.26 8.81
C GLU A 435 -11.50 -9.84 8.95
N VAL A 436 -10.93 -10.29 7.84
CA VAL A 436 -9.61 -10.88 7.74
C VAL A 436 -8.65 -9.83 7.19
N LYS A 437 -7.49 -9.73 7.83
CA LYS A 437 -6.43 -8.84 7.39
C LYS A 437 -5.12 -9.59 7.32
N CYS A 438 -4.60 -9.80 6.11
CA CYS A 438 -3.28 -10.41 5.90
C CYS A 438 -2.27 -9.38 5.34
N PRO A 439 -1.67 -8.53 6.18
CA PRO A 439 -0.68 -7.54 5.75
C PRO A 439 0.58 -8.23 5.26
N SER A 440 0.79 -8.25 3.94
CA SER A 440 1.94 -8.90 3.29
C SER A 440 3.29 -8.40 3.79
N SER A 441 3.37 -7.13 4.22
CA SER A 441 4.57 -6.51 4.83
C SER A 441 4.91 -7.05 6.22
N LYS A 442 4.01 -7.83 6.84
CA LYS A 442 4.14 -8.40 8.19
C LYS A 442 4.09 -9.93 8.21
N LYS A 443 4.13 -10.59 7.05
CA LYS A 443 4.00 -12.06 6.88
C LYS A 443 4.96 -12.93 7.69
N HIS A 444 6.05 -12.37 8.21
CA HIS A 444 7.07 -13.08 8.99
C HIS A 444 7.20 -12.51 10.41
N LEU A 445 6.23 -11.70 10.84
CA LEU A 445 6.19 -11.08 12.15
C LEU A 445 5.00 -11.63 12.93
N THR A 446 5.20 -11.79 14.22
CA THR A 446 4.10 -11.96 15.19
C THR A 446 3.25 -10.69 15.26
N ILE A 447 2.04 -10.79 15.83
CA ILE A 447 1.17 -9.62 16.02
C ILE A 447 1.85 -8.59 16.93
N GLU A 448 2.54 -9.05 17.95
CA GLU A 448 3.32 -8.24 18.90
C GLU A 448 4.43 -7.47 18.17
N GLU A 449 5.21 -8.15 17.33
CA GLU A 449 6.26 -7.53 16.52
C GLU A 449 5.66 -6.55 15.49
N ALA A 450 4.54 -6.91 14.87
CA ALA A 450 3.85 -6.03 13.94
C ALA A 450 3.33 -4.76 14.64
N CYS A 451 2.84 -4.87 15.88
CA CYS A 451 2.39 -3.74 16.70
C CYS A 451 3.50 -2.73 17.06
N GLN A 452 4.78 -3.12 16.99
CA GLN A 452 5.90 -2.19 17.19
C GLN A 452 5.98 -1.15 16.07
N ASP A 453 5.44 -1.48 14.89
CA ASP A 453 5.27 -0.50 13.83
C ASP A 453 4.11 0.45 14.16
N LYS A 454 4.43 1.74 14.29
CA LYS A 454 3.45 2.80 14.55
C LYS A 454 2.34 2.85 13.49
N ASN A 455 2.58 2.36 12.28
CA ASN A 455 1.61 2.32 11.17
C ASN A 455 0.85 1.01 11.07
N PHE A 456 1.21 -0.01 11.84
CA PHE A 456 0.39 -1.20 11.93
C PHE A 456 -0.97 -0.85 12.53
N TYR A 457 -2.04 -1.51 12.08
CA TYR A 457 -3.39 -1.16 12.52
C TYR A 457 -3.66 -1.55 13.97
N LEU A 458 -2.96 -2.57 14.49
CA LEU A 458 -3.03 -2.95 15.89
C LEU A 458 -1.97 -2.21 16.70
N LYS A 459 -2.27 -1.97 17.97
CA LYS A 459 -1.33 -1.62 19.03
C LYS A 459 -1.43 -2.68 20.12
N PHE A 460 -0.30 -3.00 20.74
CA PHE A 460 -0.30 -3.91 21.87
C PHE A 460 -0.47 -3.08 23.15
N ASN A 461 -1.62 -3.25 23.82
CA ASN A 461 -1.96 -2.56 25.07
C ASN A 461 -2.48 -3.61 26.05
N ASP A 462 -1.95 -3.62 27.28
CA ASP A 462 -2.45 -4.48 28.37
C ASP A 462 -2.50 -5.96 27.98
N GLY A 463 -1.39 -6.49 27.45
CA GLY A 463 -1.27 -7.93 27.13
C GLY A 463 -2.05 -8.42 25.91
N ALA A 464 -2.78 -7.55 25.20
CA ALA A 464 -3.57 -7.93 24.02
C ALA A 464 -3.45 -6.92 22.86
N PRO A 465 -3.55 -7.39 21.60
CA PRO A 465 -3.63 -6.50 20.45
C PRO A 465 -4.99 -5.79 20.40
N LYS A 466 -4.97 -4.47 20.28
CA LYS A 466 -6.17 -3.62 20.14
C LYS A 466 -6.08 -2.82 18.84
N LEU A 467 -7.20 -2.72 18.12
CA LEU A 467 -7.29 -1.89 16.92
C LEU A 467 -7.11 -0.41 17.29
N LYS A 468 -6.22 0.30 16.60
CA LYS A 468 -5.99 1.73 16.83
C LYS A 468 -7.21 2.52 16.34
N ILE A 469 -7.90 3.20 17.26
CA ILE A 469 -9.09 4.03 16.97
C ILE A 469 -8.86 5.09 15.87
N ASN A 470 -7.62 5.59 15.78
CA ASN A 470 -7.25 6.59 14.78
C ASN A 470 -6.74 5.95 13.49
N HIS A 471 -6.74 4.64 13.32
CA HIS A 471 -6.26 3.99 12.10
C HIS A 471 -7.39 3.87 11.05
N PRO A 472 -7.11 4.00 9.72
CA PRO A 472 -8.16 3.89 8.70
C PRO A 472 -8.99 2.62 8.79
N TYR A 473 -8.36 1.52 9.20
CA TYR A 473 -9.01 0.22 9.38
C TYR A 473 -10.04 0.19 10.51
N TYR A 474 -9.87 1.02 11.56
CA TYR A 474 -10.91 1.17 12.59
C TYR A 474 -12.22 1.68 11.98
N TYR A 475 -12.15 2.72 11.14
CA TYR A 475 -13.33 3.24 10.44
C TYR A 475 -13.94 2.24 9.46
N GLN A 476 -13.13 1.34 8.88
CA GLN A 476 -13.64 0.24 8.06
C GLN A 476 -14.46 -0.72 8.92
N CYS A 477 -13.91 -1.22 10.03
CA CYS A 477 -14.62 -2.10 10.97
C CYS A 477 -15.91 -1.45 11.50
N GLN A 478 -15.85 -0.19 11.92
CA GLN A 478 -17.02 0.58 12.35
C GLN A 478 -18.06 0.73 11.23
N GLY A 479 -17.60 0.97 10.00
CA GLY A 479 -18.47 1.07 8.83
C GLY A 479 -19.19 -0.24 8.53
N ILE A 480 -18.48 -1.37 8.60
CA ILE A 480 -19.06 -2.71 8.40
C ILE A 480 -20.12 -2.96 9.48
N MET A 481 -19.78 -2.74 10.76
CA MET A 481 -20.72 -2.93 11.87
C MET A 481 -21.97 -2.06 11.72
N ALA A 482 -21.80 -0.78 11.38
CA ALA A 482 -22.92 0.15 11.20
C ALA A 482 -23.82 -0.24 10.02
N LEU A 483 -23.24 -0.68 8.89
CA LEU A 483 -24.01 -1.04 7.69
C LEU A 483 -24.70 -2.40 7.81
N THR A 484 -24.17 -3.30 8.62
CA THR A 484 -24.77 -4.61 8.91
C THR A 484 -25.61 -4.62 10.18
N GLU A 485 -25.67 -3.50 10.91
CA GLU A 485 -26.30 -3.35 12.23
C GLU A 485 -25.86 -4.43 13.24
N THR A 486 -24.59 -4.83 13.17
CA THR A 486 -23.99 -5.80 14.08
C THR A 486 -23.32 -5.14 15.28
N LYS A 487 -23.31 -5.85 16.41
CA LYS A 487 -22.75 -5.37 17.68
C LYS A 487 -21.24 -5.53 17.76
N THR A 488 -20.69 -6.53 17.08
CA THR A 488 -19.27 -6.88 17.16
C THR A 488 -18.69 -7.27 15.80
N ILE A 489 -17.38 -7.10 15.67
CA ILE A 489 -16.60 -7.59 14.54
C ILE A 489 -15.36 -8.30 15.05
N ASP A 490 -15.20 -9.56 14.65
CA ASP A 490 -13.97 -10.30 14.91
C ASP A 490 -12.97 -9.98 13.81
N VAL A 491 -11.74 -9.67 14.21
CA VAL A 491 -10.65 -9.32 13.28
C VAL A 491 -9.60 -10.42 13.32
N ILE A 492 -9.36 -11.08 12.19
CA ILE A 492 -8.27 -12.05 12.04
C ILE A 492 -7.08 -11.35 11.39
N SER A 493 -5.87 -11.55 11.93
CA SER A 493 -4.66 -10.84 11.50
C SER A 493 -3.49 -11.76 11.20
#